data_AF-A0A9E0SCL5-F1
#
_entry.id   AF-A0A9E0SCL5-F1
#
_cell.length_a   1.000
_cell.length_b   1.000
_cell.length_c   1.000
_cell.angle_alpha   90.00
_cell.angle_beta   90.00
_cell.angle_gamma   90.00
#
_symmetry.space_group_name_H-M   'P 1'
#
loop_
_entity.id
_entity.type
_entity.pdbx_description
1 polymer ?
#
loop_
_entity_poly.entity_id
_entity_poly.type
_entity_poly.pdbx_seq_one_letter_code
_entity_poly.pdbx_strand_id
1 'polypeptide(L)' 'MRLPFISDKTFKDQTYKDNPIEKAEYDHCKFINCDFSESYLSGISFLECEFVDCNLSMDKAKEE' A
#
# COMPACT_ATOMS: atom_id res chain seq x y z
N MET A 1 20.22 -6.51 -0.38
CA MET A 1 19.68 -5.14 -0.50
C MET A 1 18.68 -4.94 0.60
N ARG A 2 18.77 -3.84 1.36
CA ARG A 2 17.74 -3.45 2.33
C ARG A 2 16.64 -2.71 1.58
N LEU A 3 15.38 -2.99 1.91
CA LEU A 3 14.26 -2.19 1.42
C LEU A 3 14.32 -0.80 2.07
N PRO A 4 13.88 0.26 1.38
CA PRO A 4 13.71 1.56 2.00
C PRO A 4 12.67 1.47 3.13
N PHE A 5 12.92 2.17 4.23
CA PHE A 5 12.00 2.29 5.35
C PHE A 5 11.30 3.64 5.26
N ILE A 6 9.97 3.61 5.28
CA ILE A 6 9.10 4.76 5.09
C ILE A 6 8.17 4.84 6.29
N SER A 7 8.42 5.79 7.18
CA SER A 7 7.61 6.02 8.39
C SER A 7 6.92 7.39 8.38
N ASP A 8 5.84 7.50 9.15
CA ASP A 8 5.14 8.77 9.43
C ASP A 8 4.72 9.54 8.16
N LYS A 9 4.35 8.82 7.10
CA LYS A 9 3.89 9.41 5.84
C LYS A 9 2.39 9.27 5.65
N THR A 10 1.79 10.31 5.09
CA THR A 10 0.40 10.28 4.63
C THR A 10 0.36 10.34 3.11
N PHE A 11 -0.24 9.33 2.49
CA PHE A 11 -0.50 9.24 1.07
C PHE A 11 -1.99 9.45 0.87
N LYS A 12 -2.37 10.49 0.13
CA LYS A 12 -3.77 10.83 -0.11
C LYS A 12 -4.03 11.04 -1.60
N ASP A 13 -5.20 10.59 -2.07
CA ASP A 13 -5.64 10.73 -3.47
C ASP A 13 -4.60 10.14 -4.46
N GLN A 14 -4.01 8.98 -4.12
CA GLN A 14 -3.00 8.30 -4.94
C GLN A 14 -3.59 7.09 -5.66
N THR A 15 -3.32 6.96 -6.96
CA THR A 15 -3.73 5.82 -7.76
C THR A 15 -2.51 4.94 -8.07
N TYR A 16 -2.44 3.77 -7.43
CA TYR A 16 -1.34 2.82 -7.56
C TYR A 16 -1.59 1.73 -8.62
N LYS A 17 -2.70 1.83 -9.37
CA LYS A 17 -3.05 0.92 -10.47
C LYS A 17 -2.06 0.96 -11.64
N ASP A 18 -1.75 2.17 -12.13
CA ASP A 18 -0.80 2.35 -13.25
C ASP A 18 0.65 2.51 -12.74
N ASN A 19 0.80 3.15 -11.58
CA ASN A 19 2.10 3.38 -10.96
C ASN A 19 2.17 2.66 -9.59
N PRO A 20 2.63 1.40 -9.55
CA PRO A 20 2.66 0.62 -8.33
C PRO A 20 3.54 1.29 -7.28
N ILE A 21 3.12 1.16 -6.02
CA ILE A 21 3.86 1.66 -4.87
C ILE A 21 5.25 0.98 -4.78
N GLU A 22 6.26 1.75 -4.38
CA GLU A 22 7.62 1.22 -4.26
C GLU A 22 7.69 0.15 -3.17
N LYS A 23 8.49 -0.90 -3.43
CA LYS A 23 8.79 -1.95 -2.45
C LYS A 23 9.58 -1.36 -1.29
N ALA A 24 8.90 -1.17 -0.18
CA ALA A 24 9.43 -0.55 1.02
C ALA A 24 8.77 -1.15 2.27
N GLU A 25 9.36 -0.86 3.43
CA GLU A 25 8.76 -1.11 4.73
C GLU A 25 8.05 0.17 5.18
N TYR A 26 6.72 0.17 5.09
CA TYR A 26 5.87 1.27 5.54
C TYR A 26 5.53 1.08 7.00
N ASP A 27 5.79 2.08 7.83
CA ASP A 27 5.54 2.07 9.28
C ASP A 27 4.74 3.30 9.70
N HIS A 28 3.69 3.17 10.51
CA HIS A 28 2.86 4.32 10.94
C HIS A 28 2.37 5.23 9.80
N CYS A 29 2.16 4.67 8.60
CA CYS A 29 1.75 5.45 7.43
C CYS A 29 0.22 5.46 7.27
N LYS A 30 -0.34 6.54 6.70
CA LYS A 30 -1.77 6.66 6.42
C LYS A 30 -2.02 6.75 4.93
N PHE A 31 -2.87 5.88 4.40
CA PHE A 31 -3.34 5.89 3.02
C PHE A 31 -4.80 6.34 3.04
N ILE A 32 -5.13 7.43 2.35
CA ILE A 32 -6.47 8.04 2.39
C ILE A 32 -6.97 8.23 0.95
N ASN A 33 -8.13 7.68 0.60
CA ASN A 33 -8.67 7.78 -0.75
C ASN A 33 -7.68 7.31 -1.84
N CYS A 34 -6.91 6.25 -1.54
CA CYS A 34 -5.94 5.67 -2.48
C CYS A 34 -6.49 4.42 -3.17
N ASP A 35 -6.17 4.23 -4.44
CA ASP A 35 -6.58 3.06 -5.21
C ASP A 35 -5.40 2.11 -5.42
N PHE A 36 -5.48 0.93 -4.79
CA PHE A 36 -4.52 -0.18 -4.92
C PHE A 36 -5.09 -1.33 -5.76
N SER A 37 -6.17 -1.08 -6.51
CA SER A 37 -6.76 -2.09 -7.39
C SER A 37 -5.72 -2.54 -8.39
N GLU A 38 -5.58 -3.86 -8.55
CA GLU A 38 -4.60 -4.45 -9.48
C GLU A 38 -3.14 -4.10 -9.17
N SER A 39 -2.84 -3.47 -8.02
CA SER A 39 -1.48 -3.21 -7.57
C SER A 39 -0.83 -4.45 -6.97
N TYR A 40 0.45 -4.66 -7.29
CA TYR A 40 1.26 -5.71 -6.68
C TYR A 40 1.85 -5.24 -5.36
N LEU A 41 1.20 -5.60 -4.24
CA LEU A 41 1.74 -5.34 -2.89
C LEU A 41 2.73 -6.42 -2.41
N SER A 42 3.09 -7.37 -3.29
CA SER A 42 4.07 -8.41 -2.97
C SER A 42 5.47 -7.83 -2.74
N GLY A 43 6.02 -8.09 -1.55
CA GLY A 43 7.32 -7.58 -1.11
C GLY A 43 7.25 -6.18 -0.50
N ILE A 44 6.06 -5.75 -0.09
CA ILE A 44 5.81 -4.54 0.70
C ILE A 44 5.40 -4.97 2.09
N SER A 45 6.01 -4.36 3.11
CA SER A 45 5.61 -4.58 4.50
C SER A 45 4.85 -3.35 4.98
N PHE A 46 3.63 -3.53 5.47
CA PHE A 46 2.87 -2.48 6.13
C PHE A 46 2.82 -2.79 7.63
N LEU A 47 3.45 -1.95 8.43
CA LEU A 47 3.50 -2.02 9.89
C LEU A 47 2.73 -0.82 10.44
N GLU A 48 1.72 -1.07 11.29
CA GLU A 48 0.91 0.00 11.91
C GLU A 48 0.38 1.06 10.92
N CYS A 49 0.12 0.67 9.67
CA CYS A 49 -0.42 1.55 8.64
C CYS A 49 -1.94 1.58 8.65
N GLU A 50 -2.53 2.74 8.40
CA GLU A 50 -3.98 2.93 8.31
C GLU A 50 -4.39 3.14 6.85
N PHE A 51 -5.43 2.43 6.40
CA PHE A 51 -6.02 2.59 5.08
C PHE A 51 -7.47 3.08 5.24
N VAL A 52 -7.74 4.31 4.80
CA VAL A 52 -9.03 5.01 4.96
C VAL A 52 -9.58 5.32 3.58
N ASP A 53 -10.79 4.84 3.27
CA ASP A 53 -11.41 5.01 1.93
C ASP A 53 -10.50 4.53 0.78
N CYS A 54 -9.62 3.56 1.06
CA CYS A 54 -8.73 2.98 0.06
C CYS A 54 -9.34 1.77 -0.63
N ASN A 55 -9.19 1.68 -1.95
CA ASN A 55 -9.58 0.51 -2.71
C ASN A 55 -8.46 -0.54 -2.67
N LEU A 56 -8.59 -1.54 -1.80
CA LEU A 56 -7.63 -2.65 -1.65
C LEU A 56 -8.09 -3.90 -2.40
N SER A 57 -8.86 -3.76 -3.47
CA SER A 57 -9.32 -4.89 -4.29
C SER A 57 -8.15 -5.55 -5.02
N MET A 58 -7.41 -6.35 -4.27
CA MET A 58 -6.35 -7.23 -4.76
C MET A 58 -7.02 -8.50 -5.27
N ASP A 59 -6.96 -8.70 -6.59
CA ASP A 59 -7.32 -9.98 -7.18
C ASP A 59 -6.40 -11.06 -6.58
N LYS A 60 -6.99 -12.02 -5.87
CA LYS A 60 -6.39 -13.07 -5.01
C LYS A 60 -6.35 -12.80 -3.49
N ALA A 61 -7.49 -12.44 -2.91
CA ALA A 61 -7.95 -13.19 -1.74
C ALA A 61 -8.65 -14.46 -2.25
N LYS A 62 -7.90 -15.56 -2.44
CA LYS A 62 -8.52 -16.88 -2.36
C LYS A 62 -8.75 -17.16 -0.89
N GLU A 63 -9.95 -16.87 -0.41
CA GLU A 63 -10.48 -17.52 0.78
C GLU A 63 -10.88 -18.95 0.34
N GLU A 64 -10.33 -19.97 1.01
CA GLU A 64 -10.76 -21.37 0.90
C GLU A 64 -11.79 -21.68 2.01
#